data_AF-A0A6I3MFK4-F1
#
_entry.id   AF-A0A6I3MFK4-F1
#
_cell.length_a   1.000
_cell.length_b   1.000
_cell.length_c   1.000
_cell.angle_alpha   90.00
_cell.angle_beta   90.00
_cell.angle_gamma   90.00
#
_symmetry.space_group_name_H-M   'P 1'
#
loop_
_entity.id
_entity.type
_entity.pdbx_description
1 polymer ?
#
loop_
_entity_poly.entity_id
_entity_poly.type
_entity_poly.pdbx_seq_one_letter_code
_entity_poly.pdbx_strand_id
1 'polypeptide(L)'
;MKRIFLLIIIVMIQISCSTTQNTMEMEAWLGKPKKSIIKSWGTPIRTLDDEKKGEILIYADQVYANSNNQHSSGMVGSNHWDYTFVYINPDGKIASWRKEKQVFPPQQINAADLIGAKSISAK
;
A
#
# COMPACT_ATOMS: atom_id res chain seq x y z
N MET A 1 15.59 -42.38 -21.86
CA MET A 1 15.61 -41.62 -20.59
C MET A 1 16.31 -40.25 -20.65
N LYS A 2 16.91 -39.80 -21.76
CA LYS A 2 17.57 -38.47 -21.84
C LYS A 2 16.64 -37.31 -22.24
N ARG A 3 15.51 -37.59 -22.88
CA ARG A 3 14.54 -36.57 -23.36
C ARG A 3 13.58 -36.06 -22.27
N ILE A 4 13.38 -36.84 -21.20
CA ILE A 4 12.53 -36.46 -20.06
C ILE A 4 13.21 -35.40 -19.18
N PHE A 5 14.54 -35.46 -19.03
CA PHE A 5 15.31 -34.44 -18.30
C PHE A 5 15.19 -33.03 -18.92
N LEU A 6 15.03 -32.95 -20.24
CA LEU A 6 14.89 -31.69 -20.97
C LEU A 6 13.53 -31.02 -20.69
N LEU A 7 12.47 -31.81 -20.47
CA LEU A 7 11.14 -31.31 -20.15
C LEU A 7 11.05 -30.78 -18.70
N ILE A 8 11.78 -31.37 -17.77
CA ILE A 8 11.79 -30.95 -16.35
C ILE A 8 12.47 -29.58 -16.18
N ILE A 9 13.52 -29.30 -16.96
CA ILE A 9 14.23 -28.02 -16.94
C ILE A 9 13.35 -26.87 -17.47
N ILE A 10 12.50 -27.13 -18.47
CA ILE A 10 11.62 -26.11 -19.06
C ILE A 10 10.47 -25.73 -18.12
N VAL A 11 9.96 -26.69 -17.33
CA VAL A 11 8.88 -26.42 -16.36
C VAL A 11 9.37 -25.59 -15.16
N MET A 12 10.64 -25.73 -14.77
CA MET A 12 11.25 -24.97 -13.66
C MET A 12 11.47 -23.48 -13.99
N ILE A 13 11.46 -23.08 -15.27
CA ILE A 13 11.68 -21.69 -15.69
C ILE A 13 10.39 -20.84 -15.58
N GLN A 14 9.22 -21.46 -15.41
CA GLN A 14 7.93 -20.77 -15.41
C GLN A 14 7.46 -20.29 -14.02
N ILE A 15 8.29 -20.39 -12.97
CA ILE A 15 7.91 -19.97 -11.60
C ILE A 15 8.22 -18.50 -11.30
N SER A 16 8.64 -17.73 -12.30
CA SER A 16 8.99 -16.32 -12.12
C SER A 16 8.23 -15.46 -13.12
N CYS A 17 7.09 -14.92 -12.67
CA CYS A 17 6.67 -13.53 -12.87
C CYS A 17 5.14 -13.43 -12.73
N SER A 18 4.63 -13.48 -11.50
CA SER A 18 3.40 -12.78 -11.18
C SER A 18 3.77 -11.46 -10.50
N THR A 19 4.30 -10.51 -11.27
CA THR A 19 4.44 -9.13 -10.78
C THR A 19 3.04 -8.53 -10.75
N THR A 20 2.52 -8.32 -9.56
CA THR A 20 1.28 -7.57 -9.31
C THR A 20 1.41 -6.18 -9.95
N GLN A 21 0.61 -5.85 -10.96
CA GLN A 21 0.68 -4.56 -11.69
C GLN A 21 0.80 -3.32 -10.79
N ASN A 22 0.20 -3.38 -9.59
CA ASN A 22 0.25 -2.33 -8.59
C ASN A 22 1.64 -2.02 -8.00
N THR A 23 2.60 -2.96 -8.06
CA THR A 23 3.95 -2.72 -7.55
C THR A 23 4.79 -1.93 -8.56
N MET A 24 4.66 -2.21 -9.86
CA MET A 24 5.45 -1.54 -10.91
C MET A 24 5.19 -0.02 -10.96
N GLU A 25 3.93 0.40 -10.81
CA GLU A 25 3.60 1.83 -10.76
C GLU A 25 4.18 2.51 -9.52
N MET A 26 4.35 1.78 -8.43
CA MET A 26 4.84 2.32 -7.18
C MET A 26 6.37 2.33 -7.09
N GLU A 27 7.03 1.31 -7.66
CA GLU A 27 8.48 1.29 -7.86
C GLU A 27 8.93 2.51 -8.70
N ALA A 28 8.10 2.96 -9.65
CA ALA A 28 8.39 4.14 -10.46
C ALA A 28 8.49 5.44 -9.63
N TRP A 29 7.97 5.48 -8.40
CA TRP A 29 8.06 6.64 -7.52
C TRP A 29 9.33 6.67 -6.67
N LEU A 30 10.02 5.54 -6.49
CA LEU A 30 11.22 5.47 -5.65
C LEU A 30 12.28 6.49 -6.12
N GLY A 31 12.85 7.22 -5.16
CA GLY A 31 13.85 8.26 -5.39
C GLY A 31 13.30 9.57 -5.98
N LYS A 32 12.03 9.63 -6.40
CA LYS A 32 11.41 10.90 -6.85
C LYS A 32 11.16 11.83 -5.66
N PRO A 33 11.18 13.15 -5.87
CA PRO A 33 10.93 14.10 -4.80
C PRO A 33 9.46 14.06 -4.35
N LYS A 34 9.22 14.32 -3.07
CA LYS A 34 7.87 14.44 -2.46
C LYS A 34 6.91 15.30 -3.29
N LYS A 35 7.39 16.39 -3.87
CA LYS A 35 6.58 17.28 -4.71
C LYS A 35 5.99 16.58 -5.94
N SER A 36 6.67 15.60 -6.51
CA SER A 36 6.20 14.86 -7.68
C SER A 36 4.96 14.03 -7.38
N ILE A 37 4.96 13.32 -6.25
CA ILE A 37 3.80 12.51 -5.85
C ILE A 37 2.63 13.40 -5.44
N ILE A 38 2.87 14.49 -4.69
CA ILE A 38 1.82 15.45 -4.34
C ILE A 38 1.19 16.08 -5.58
N LYS A 39 2.00 16.39 -6.60
CA LYS A 39 1.48 16.90 -7.88
C LYS A 39 0.61 15.88 -8.61
N SER A 40 0.92 14.59 -8.48
CA SER A 40 0.24 13.53 -9.21
C SER A 40 -1.00 13.00 -8.49
N TRP A 41 -0.96 12.88 -7.17
CA TRP A 41 -2.01 12.25 -6.36
C TRP A 41 -2.80 13.25 -5.53
N GLY A 42 -2.35 14.51 -5.46
CA GLY A 42 -2.91 15.53 -4.60
C GLY A 42 -2.23 15.58 -3.22
N THR A 43 -2.76 16.43 -2.35
CA THR A 43 -2.27 16.60 -0.99
C THR A 43 -2.62 15.36 -0.16
N PRO A 44 -1.69 14.80 0.63
CA PRO A 44 -2.01 13.70 1.53
C PRO A 44 -3.01 14.12 2.60
N ILE A 45 -3.82 13.19 3.08
CA ILE A 45 -4.80 13.43 4.14
C ILE A 45 -4.09 13.77 5.45
N ARG A 46 -2.93 13.16 5.70
CA ARG A 46 -2.05 13.48 6.82
C ARG A 46 -0.58 13.36 6.41
N THR A 47 0.25 14.15 7.06
CA THR A 47 1.71 14.01 7.05
C THR A 47 2.18 13.84 8.49
N LEU A 48 3.00 12.83 8.75
CA LEU A 48 3.60 12.56 10.06
C LEU A 48 5.12 12.60 9.95
N ASP A 49 5.82 13.00 11.01
CA ASP A 49 7.28 12.89 11.08
C ASP A 49 7.69 11.46 11.44
N ASP A 50 8.67 10.88 10.75
CA ASP A 50 9.17 9.50 10.95
C ASP A 50 10.17 9.38 12.11
N GLU A 51 10.21 10.37 13.02
CA GLU A 51 11.16 10.54 14.14
C GLU A 51 12.67 10.60 13.77
N LYS A 52 13.03 10.20 12.53
CA LYS A 52 14.39 10.17 11.97
C LYS A 52 14.65 11.29 10.96
N LYS A 53 13.93 12.41 11.09
CA LYS A 53 13.93 13.54 10.14
C LYS A 53 13.34 13.22 8.75
N GLY A 54 12.69 12.07 8.60
CA GLY A 54 11.86 11.73 7.44
C GLY A 54 10.40 12.12 7.66
N GLU A 55 9.57 11.94 6.64
CA GLU A 55 8.12 12.17 6.70
C GLU A 55 7.37 10.94 6.18
N ILE A 56 6.14 10.77 6.65
CA ILE A 56 5.22 9.73 6.17
C ILE A 56 3.98 10.44 5.63
N LEU A 57 3.74 10.32 4.32
CA LEU A 57 2.53 10.83 3.68
C LEU A 57 1.47 9.73 3.73
N ILE A 58 0.27 10.10 4.18
CA ILE A 58 -0.86 9.18 4.33
C ILE A 58 -1.94 9.54 3.32
N TYR A 59 -2.17 8.63 2.37
CA TYR A 59 -3.33 8.65 1.49
C TYR A 59 -4.28 7.54 1.93
N ALA A 60 -5.57 7.81 1.98
CA ALA A 60 -6.55 6.83 2.44
C ALA A 60 -7.91 7.07 1.80
N ASP A 61 -8.49 6.04 1.21
CA ASP A 61 -9.85 6.10 0.64
C ASP A 61 -10.80 5.23 1.45
N GLN A 62 -11.95 5.79 1.81
CA GLN A 62 -13.00 5.05 2.50
C GLN A 62 -13.80 4.23 1.49
N VAL A 63 -13.83 2.92 1.68
CA VAL A 63 -14.55 1.97 0.82
C VAL A 63 -15.79 1.48 1.57
N TYR A 64 -16.95 1.79 1.00
CA TYR A 64 -18.24 1.31 1.47
C TYR A 64 -18.67 0.11 0.63
N ALA A 65 -18.81 -1.06 1.26
CA ALA A 65 -19.39 -2.22 0.57
C ALA A 65 -20.90 -1.98 0.39
N ASN A 66 -21.33 -1.68 -0.83
CA ASN A 66 -22.76 -1.56 -1.14
C ASN A 66 -23.36 -2.98 -1.21
N SER A 67 -24.25 -3.33 -0.29
CA SER A 67 -24.98 -4.59 -0.35
C SER A 67 -26.05 -4.46 -1.44
N ASN A 68 -25.70 -4.90 -2.65
CA ASN A 68 -26.60 -4.90 -3.81
C ASN A 68 -27.72 -5.97 -3.68
N ASN A 69 -28.31 -6.12 -2.50
CA ASN A 69 -29.43 -7.01 -2.24
C ASN A 69 -30.67 -6.15 -1.95
N GLN A 70 -31.49 -5.98 -2.99
CA GLN A 70 -32.72 -5.20 -3.02
C GLN A 70 -33.82 -5.70 -2.05
N HIS A 71 -33.56 -6.67 -1.14
CA HIS A 71 -34.60 -7.34 -0.35
C HIS A 71 -34.18 -7.79 1.07
N SER A 72 -33.17 -7.18 1.70
CA SER A 72 -32.82 -7.54 3.08
C SER A 72 -32.52 -6.32 3.94
N SER A 73 -33.46 -6.03 4.83
CA SER A 73 -33.30 -5.15 5.99
C SER A 73 -32.08 -5.59 6.82
N GLY A 74 -31.06 -4.72 6.93
CA GLY A 74 -30.05 -4.81 7.99
C GLY A 74 -28.79 -5.64 7.70
N MET A 75 -28.07 -5.40 6.61
CA MET A 75 -26.67 -5.82 6.50
C MET A 75 -25.77 -4.59 6.32
N VAL A 76 -25.10 -4.21 7.40
CA VAL A 76 -24.00 -3.24 7.44
C VAL A 76 -22.91 -3.78 6.51
N GLY A 77 -22.76 -3.19 5.33
CA GLY A 77 -21.60 -3.46 4.49
C GLY A 77 -20.32 -3.17 5.28
N SER A 78 -19.30 -4.03 5.15
CA SER A 78 -18.03 -3.80 5.81
C SER A 78 -17.38 -2.53 5.25
N ASN A 79 -17.37 -1.48 6.07
CA ASN A 79 -16.65 -0.25 5.77
C ASN A 79 -15.18 -0.45 6.13
N HIS A 80 -14.30 -0.18 5.17
CA HIS A 80 -12.86 -0.20 5.41
C HIS A 80 -12.20 0.99 4.74
N TRP A 81 -10.93 1.19 5.06
CA TRP A 81 -10.08 2.23 4.52
C TRP A 81 -8.91 1.57 3.80
N ASP A 82 -8.70 1.96 2.55
CA ASP A 82 -7.55 1.55 1.75
C ASP A 82 -6.46 2.60 1.91
N TYR A 83 -5.42 2.28 2.67
CA TYR A 83 -4.29 3.15 2.93
C TYR A 83 -3.15 2.93 1.94
N THR A 84 -2.51 4.04 1.56
CA THR A 84 -1.17 4.07 0.98
C THR A 84 -0.30 5.00 1.83
N PHE A 85 0.69 4.41 2.50
CA PHE A 85 1.72 5.15 3.23
C PHE A 85 2.94 5.31 2.34
N VAL A 86 3.44 6.54 2.23
CA VAL A 86 4.64 6.87 1.45
C VAL A 86 5.68 7.45 2.39
N TYR A 87 6.83 6.78 2.47
CA TYR A 87 7.93 7.16 3.35
C TYR A 87 8.92 8.03 2.60
N ILE A 88 9.17 9.22 3.13
CA ILE A 88 10.07 10.24 2.59
C ILE A 88 11.32 10.27 3.45
N ASN A 89 12.48 10.12 2.83
CA ASN A 89 13.76 10.24 3.53
C ASN A 89 14.08 11.71 3.87
N PRO A 90 15.11 11.97 4.70
CA PRO A 90 15.53 13.34 5.01
C PRO A 90 15.93 14.21 3.81
N ASP A 91 16.27 13.59 2.67
CA ASP A 91 16.56 14.31 1.42
C ASP A 91 15.29 14.75 0.66
N GLY A 92 14.11 14.48 1.21
CA GLY A 92 12.82 14.82 0.61
C GLY A 92 12.41 13.91 -0.56
N LYS A 93 12.98 12.71 -0.66
CA LYS A 93 12.72 11.72 -1.71
C LYS A 93 11.98 10.50 -1.17
N ILE A 94 11.19 9.88 -2.03
CA ILE A 94 10.44 8.67 -1.70
C ILE A 94 11.42 7.51 -1.50
N ALA A 95 11.45 6.97 -0.28
CA ALA A 95 12.33 5.88 0.11
C ALA A 95 11.64 4.51 0.00
N SER A 96 10.36 4.46 0.38
CA SER A 96 9.54 3.26 0.31
C SER A 96 8.06 3.64 0.40
N TRP A 97 7.19 2.65 0.23
CA TRP A 97 5.75 2.79 0.38
C TRP A 97 5.17 1.47 0.86
N ARG A 98 3.97 1.50 1.45
CA ARG A 98 3.21 0.29 1.76
C ARG A 98 1.72 0.56 1.63
N LYS A 99 0.96 -0.48 1.28
CA LYS A 99 -0.51 -0.45 1.24
C LYS A 99 -1.08 -1.31 2.34
N GLU A 100 -2.19 -0.89 2.89
CA GLU A 100 -2.83 -1.58 4.01
C GLU A 100 -4.33 -1.32 4.02
N LYS A 101 -5.12 -2.30 4.49
CA LYS A 101 -6.56 -2.12 4.71
C LYS A 101 -6.82 -2.05 6.20
N GLN A 102 -7.58 -1.05 6.63
CA GLN A 102 -7.90 -0.88 8.06
C GLN A 102 -9.37 -0.51 8.27
N VAL A 103 -9.88 -0.80 9.47
CA VAL A 103 -11.27 -0.51 9.85
C VAL A 103 -11.43 0.85 10.52
N PHE A 104 -10.32 1.53 10.82
CA PHE A 104 -10.30 2.83 11.47
C PHE A 104 -9.84 3.96 10.55
N PRO A 105 -10.28 5.20 10.83
CA PRO A 105 -9.99 6.33 9.96
C PRO A 105 -8.60 6.94 10.22
N PRO A 106 -8.07 7.77 9.30
CA PRO A 106 -6.67 8.22 9.34
C PRO A 106 -6.28 8.99 10.60
N GLN A 107 -7.25 9.57 11.30
CA GLN A 107 -7.06 10.34 12.54
C GLN A 107 -6.56 9.46 13.70
N GLN A 108 -6.82 8.15 13.67
CA GLN A 108 -6.41 7.23 14.73
C GLN A 108 -4.96 6.72 14.58
N ILE A 109 -4.29 7.02 13.46
CA ILE A 109 -2.92 6.59 13.17
C ILE A 109 -1.90 7.50 13.86
N ASN A 110 -0.92 6.91 14.54
CA ASN A 110 0.23 7.63 15.07
C ASN A 110 1.51 7.25 14.32
N ALA A 111 2.50 8.14 14.32
CA ALA A 111 3.77 7.90 13.64
C ALA A 111 4.46 6.64 14.17
N ALA A 112 4.46 6.45 15.50
CA ALA A 112 5.02 5.27 16.16
C ALA A 112 4.40 3.94 15.66
N ASP A 113 3.13 3.94 15.25
CA ASP A 113 2.47 2.74 14.73
C ASP A 113 2.99 2.40 13.31
N LEU A 114 3.52 3.39 12.59
CA LEU A 114 4.06 3.26 11.23
C LEU A 114 5.58 3.02 11.19
N ILE A 115 6.28 3.35 12.28
CA ILE A 115 7.72 3.15 12.46
C ILE A 115 7.97 1.67 12.82
N GLY A 116 7.84 0.79 11.82
CA GLY A 116 8.05 -0.65 11.96
C GLY A 116 7.49 -1.46 10.80
N ALA A 117 8.09 -2.62 10.52
CA ALA A 117 7.64 -3.53 9.46
C ALA A 117 6.38 -4.34 9.82
N LYS A 118 5.67 -3.98 10.89
CA LYS A 118 4.44 -4.64 11.32
C LYS A 118 3.23 -3.84 10.83
N SER A 119 2.19 -4.55 10.42
CA SER A 119 0.87 -3.99 10.13
C SER A 119 0.36 -3.17 11.31
N ILE A 120 -0.33 -2.06 11.05
CA ILE A 120 -0.98 -1.30 12.12
C ILE A 120 -2.17 -2.08 12.64
N SER A 121 -2.37 -2.02 13.96
CA SER A 121 -3.55 -2.56 14.63
C SER A 121 -4.31 -1.39 15.25
N ALA A 122 -5.63 -1.53 15.36
CA ALA A 122 -6.44 -0.59 16.13
C ALA A 122 -5.90 -0.51 17.58
N LYS A 123 -5.92 0.69 18.15
CA LYS A 123 -5.71 0.93 19.57
C LYS A 123 -7.00 0.74 20.35
#